data_AF-A0A948WHK7-F1
#
_entry.id   AF-A0A948WHK7-F1
#
_cell.length_a   1.000
_cell.length_b   1.000
_cell.length_c   1.000
_cell.angle_alpha   90.00
_cell.angle_beta   90.00
_cell.angle_gamma   90.00
#
_symmetry.space_group_name_H-M   'P 1'
#
loop_
_entity.id
_entity.type
_entity.pdbx_description
1 polymer ?
#
loop_
_entity_poly.entity_id
_entity_poly.type
_entity_poly.pdbx_seq_one_letter_code
_entity_poly.pdbx_strand_id
1 'polypeptide(L)'
;MRSFILRSDLERHRIGRFQLPLGLEPVDLPAPVEGYTVEFMQSEGDAPDLLRFYAVTSFERVATLLEELFELLPDEVFPIVEVGSKDAFRSMDSFTAREPVPFDEFMESWRDYRQVLLEDGSIGAGAQSDEPWMEVFLDSWKGIEVQVPPGMREDVERILARHGLEEVDRTWPDDVDERPEPPLNVREILVLENEECPDLDEILFQLRESWGLEIDEDPEENLDESGRRLGRTLWHVVAVVESADEDHPRAGYALAWATASSLGEVQRMIESRIELQDEWRFHGQWYSLDRVAFDERPDGLSALTPRRAHSEIHDFRIEPA
;
A
#
# COMPACT_ATOMS: atom_id res chain seq x y z
N MET A 1 -2.39 -11.65 14.41
CA MET A 1 -2.64 -10.20 14.42
C MET A 1 -2.07 -9.57 15.68
N ARG A 2 -1.11 -8.65 15.53
CA ARG A 2 -0.68 -7.80 16.67
C ARG A 2 -1.71 -6.69 16.87
N SER A 3 -2.04 -6.39 18.12
CA SER A 3 -2.92 -5.26 18.42
C SER A 3 -2.19 -3.94 18.22
N PHE A 4 -2.78 -2.99 17.50
CA PHE A 4 -2.31 -1.61 17.38
C PHE A 4 -3.18 -0.66 18.20
N ILE A 5 -2.64 0.52 18.50
CA ILE A 5 -3.36 1.59 19.21
C ILE A 5 -3.11 2.90 18.46
N LEU A 6 -4.19 3.62 18.15
CA LEU A 6 -4.08 4.97 17.62
C LEU A 6 -3.72 5.95 18.74
N ARG A 7 -2.89 6.92 18.39
CA ARG A 7 -2.53 8.06 19.23
C ARG A 7 -3.78 8.83 19.66
N SER A 8 -3.85 9.14 20.95
CA SER A 8 -4.96 9.89 21.55
C SER A 8 -4.69 11.38 21.71
N ASP A 9 -3.46 11.82 21.42
CA ASP A 9 -3.01 13.22 21.50
C ASP A 9 -3.21 13.99 20.19
N LEU A 10 -3.61 13.32 19.11
CA LEU A 10 -3.86 13.94 17.81
C LEU A 10 -5.23 14.62 17.75
N GLU A 11 -5.25 15.85 17.25
CA GLU A 11 -6.50 16.55 16.91
C GLU A 11 -6.86 16.30 15.44
N ARG A 12 -8.15 16.00 15.20
CA ARG A 12 -8.68 15.88 13.85
C ARG A 12 -8.85 17.27 13.21
N HIS A 13 -8.15 17.51 12.11
CA HIS A 13 -8.26 18.77 11.39
C HIS A 13 -9.56 18.86 10.60
N ARG A 14 -9.98 20.11 10.38
CA ARG A 14 -11.16 20.45 9.59
C ARG A 14 -10.84 21.55 8.59
N ILE A 15 -11.38 21.43 7.39
CA ILE A 15 -11.37 22.48 6.38
C ILE A 15 -12.82 22.91 6.15
N GLY A 16 -13.19 24.05 6.75
CA GLY A 16 -14.60 24.45 6.83
C GLY A 16 -15.42 23.45 7.64
N ARG A 17 -16.27 22.66 6.96
CA ARG A 17 -17.08 21.59 7.58
C ARG A 17 -16.53 20.19 7.34
N PHE A 18 -15.57 20.05 6.42
CA PHE A 18 -14.98 18.78 6.05
C PHE A 18 -13.98 18.33 7.11
N GLN A 19 -14.12 17.11 7.61
CA GLN A 19 -13.21 16.49 8.56
C GLN A 19 -12.21 15.61 7.80
N LEU A 20 -10.93 15.78 8.11
CA LEU A 20 -9.84 14.95 7.58
C LEU A 20 -9.64 13.70 8.47
N PRO A 21 -9.01 12.63 7.95
CA PRO A 21 -8.48 11.54 8.78
C PRO A 21 -7.40 12.06 9.76
N LEU A 22 -7.11 11.33 10.85
CA LEU A 22 -6.12 11.74 11.85
C LEU A 22 -4.71 11.86 11.26
N GLY A 23 -4.37 11.05 10.26
CA GLY A 23 -3.08 11.03 9.60
C GLY A 23 -2.83 12.20 8.67
N LEU A 24 -3.82 13.06 8.42
CA LEU A 24 -3.68 14.21 7.52
C LEU A 24 -3.75 15.55 8.27
N GLU A 25 -2.72 16.38 8.07
CA GLU A 25 -2.67 17.76 8.53
C GLU A 25 -2.66 18.72 7.33
N PRO A 26 -3.65 19.62 7.21
CA PRO A 26 -3.70 20.56 6.11
C PRO A 26 -2.68 21.68 6.28
N VAL A 27 -1.98 22.01 5.20
CA VAL A 27 -1.07 23.17 5.14
C VAL A 27 -1.80 24.33 4.47
N ASP A 28 -2.01 24.23 3.15
CA ASP A 28 -2.73 25.20 2.33
C ASP A 28 -3.79 24.49 1.47
N LEU A 29 -4.39 23.43 2.02
CA LEU A 29 -5.41 22.63 1.34
C LEU A 29 -6.75 23.40 1.30
N PRO A 30 -7.28 23.72 0.10
CA PRO A 30 -8.63 24.27 -0.04
C PRO A 30 -9.70 23.27 0.40
N ALA A 31 -10.88 23.78 0.79
CA ALA A 31 -12.00 22.91 1.13
C ALA A 31 -12.46 22.12 -0.11
N PRO A 32 -12.63 20.78 -0.01
CA PRO A 32 -13.22 20.01 -1.11
C PRO A 32 -14.71 20.32 -1.25
N VAL A 33 -15.25 19.98 -2.42
CA VAL A 33 -16.69 19.87 -2.65
C VAL A 33 -17.09 18.42 -2.38
N GLU A 34 -17.93 18.21 -1.37
CA GLU A 34 -18.49 16.89 -1.09
C GLU A 34 -19.49 16.51 -2.18
N GLY A 35 -19.32 15.33 -2.77
CA GLY A 35 -20.04 14.88 -3.95
C GLY A 35 -19.27 13.77 -4.65
N TYR A 36 -19.61 13.50 -5.91
CA TYR A 36 -18.82 12.61 -6.75
C TYR A 36 -18.63 13.17 -8.16
N THR A 37 -17.54 12.80 -8.80
CA THR A 37 -17.36 12.93 -10.25
C THR A 37 -17.58 11.57 -10.91
N VAL A 38 -17.93 11.57 -12.20
CA VAL A 38 -18.02 10.36 -13.01
C VAL A 38 -17.31 10.57 -14.34
N GLU A 39 -16.41 9.65 -14.68
CA GLU A 39 -15.67 9.65 -15.93
C GLU A 39 -15.95 8.36 -16.69
N PHE A 40 -16.15 8.47 -18.01
CA PHE A 40 -16.23 7.30 -18.88
C PHE A 40 -14.85 6.95 -19.39
N MET A 41 -14.36 5.77 -19.03
CA MET A 41 -13.06 5.24 -19.42
C MET A 41 -13.27 4.29 -20.60
N GLN A 42 -12.84 4.72 -21.79
CA GLN A 42 -12.87 3.86 -22.97
C GLN A 42 -11.69 2.90 -22.92
N SER A 43 -11.99 1.61 -22.96
CA SER A 43 -10.96 0.58 -22.96
C SER A 43 -10.38 0.35 -24.36
N GLU A 44 -9.09 0.02 -24.42
CA GLU A 44 -8.46 -0.39 -25.68
C GLU A 44 -8.60 -1.90 -25.91
N GLY A 45 -8.90 -2.29 -27.14
CA GLY A 45 -8.99 -3.71 -27.52
C GLY A 45 -10.27 -4.40 -27.04
N ASP A 46 -10.10 -5.54 -26.36
CA ASP A 46 -11.21 -6.40 -25.92
C ASP A 46 -11.60 -6.18 -24.43
N ALA A 47 -10.95 -5.23 -23.74
CA ALA A 47 -11.29 -4.88 -22.37
C ALA A 47 -12.63 -4.12 -22.30
N PRO A 48 -13.43 -4.29 -21.23
CA PRO A 48 -14.72 -3.61 -21.10
C PRO A 48 -14.53 -2.11 -20.86
N ASP A 49 -15.37 -1.27 -21.48
CA ASP A 49 -15.47 0.14 -21.09
C ASP A 49 -15.97 0.27 -19.65
N LEU A 50 -15.51 1.29 -18.94
CA LEU A 50 -15.79 1.48 -17.51
C LEU A 50 -16.32 2.88 -17.21
N LEU A 51 -17.01 3.00 -16.08
CA LEU A 51 -17.29 4.26 -15.42
C LEU A 51 -16.45 4.33 -14.15
N ARG A 52 -15.66 5.39 -14.03
CA ARG A 52 -14.88 5.71 -12.83
C ARG A 52 -15.62 6.78 -12.04
N PHE A 53 -16.10 6.41 -10.87
CA PHE A 53 -16.65 7.33 -9.88
C PHE A 53 -15.56 7.70 -8.89
N TYR A 54 -15.46 8.98 -8.55
CA TYR A 54 -14.61 9.43 -7.45
C TYR A 54 -15.44 10.23 -6.46
N ALA A 55 -15.70 9.66 -5.30
CA ALA A 55 -16.57 10.21 -4.27
C ALA A 55 -15.76 10.78 -3.10
N VAL A 56 -16.08 12.01 -2.70
CA VAL A 56 -15.46 12.70 -1.56
C VAL A 56 -16.53 13.08 -0.55
N THR A 57 -16.33 12.67 0.69
CA THR A 57 -17.21 12.96 1.82
C THR A 57 -16.40 13.12 3.10
N SER A 58 -16.92 13.89 4.04
CA SER A 58 -16.27 14.13 5.34
C SER A 58 -16.01 12.82 6.08
N PHE A 59 -14.85 12.72 6.73
CA PHE A 59 -14.31 11.49 7.32
C PHE A 59 -15.33 10.63 8.10
N GLU A 60 -16.21 11.24 8.88
CA GLU A 60 -17.22 10.55 9.68
C GLU A 60 -18.24 9.72 8.85
N ARG A 61 -18.33 9.96 7.55
CA ARG A 61 -19.21 9.24 6.61
C ARG A 61 -18.46 8.22 5.75
N VAL A 62 -17.13 8.30 5.66
CA VAL A 62 -16.33 7.48 4.75
C VAL A 62 -16.52 6.00 5.03
N ALA A 63 -16.43 5.57 6.29
CA ALA A 63 -16.53 4.16 6.65
C ALA A 63 -17.86 3.52 6.20
N THR A 64 -18.99 4.17 6.48
CA THR A 64 -20.31 3.63 6.13
C THR A 64 -20.56 3.66 4.62
N LEU A 65 -20.11 4.70 3.93
CA LEU A 65 -20.22 4.76 2.47
C LEU A 65 -19.39 3.65 1.82
N LEU A 66 -18.13 3.49 2.24
CA LEU A 66 -17.22 2.49 1.71
C LEU A 66 -17.70 1.06 1.97
N GLU A 67 -18.16 0.76 3.18
CA GLU A 67 -18.74 -0.55 3.50
C GLU A 67 -19.95 -0.87 2.61
N GLU A 68 -20.84 0.10 2.36
CA GLU A 68 -21.98 -0.12 1.43
C GLU A 68 -21.56 -0.30 -0.04
N LEU A 69 -20.44 0.30 -0.45
CA LEU A 69 -19.89 0.12 -1.80
C LEU A 69 -19.20 -1.23 -1.94
N PHE A 70 -18.53 -1.73 -0.89
CA PHE A 70 -17.97 -3.09 -0.89
C PHE A 70 -19.04 -4.17 -1.05
N GLU A 71 -20.27 -3.96 -0.57
CA GLU A 71 -21.38 -4.90 -0.76
C GLU A 71 -21.82 -5.06 -2.24
N LEU A 72 -21.27 -4.25 -3.17
CA LEU A 72 -21.44 -4.47 -4.61
C LEU A 72 -20.44 -5.45 -5.19
N LEU A 73 -19.32 -5.71 -4.51
CA LEU A 73 -18.30 -6.65 -4.95
C LEU A 73 -18.86 -8.08 -4.93
N PRO A 74 -18.40 -8.95 -5.85
CA PRO A 74 -18.81 -10.35 -5.89
C PRO A 74 -18.17 -11.17 -4.75
N ASP A 75 -18.52 -12.45 -4.70
CA ASP A 75 -18.11 -13.39 -3.64
C ASP A 75 -16.58 -13.64 -3.59
N GLU A 76 -15.85 -13.31 -4.66
CA GLU A 76 -14.41 -13.48 -4.79
C GLU A 76 -13.78 -12.18 -5.31
N VAL A 77 -12.74 -11.71 -4.61
CA VAL A 77 -12.11 -10.41 -4.90
C VAL A 77 -10.59 -10.51 -4.80
N PHE A 78 -9.89 -9.58 -5.45
CA PHE A 78 -8.46 -9.36 -5.34
C PHE A 78 -8.25 -8.12 -4.46
N PRO A 79 -7.82 -8.27 -3.19
CA PRO A 79 -7.51 -7.13 -2.35
C PRO A 79 -6.32 -6.36 -2.91
N ILE A 80 -6.35 -5.05 -2.72
CA ILE A 80 -5.33 -4.10 -3.19
C ILE A 80 -4.95 -3.19 -2.02
N VAL A 81 -3.66 -2.92 -1.86
CA VAL A 81 -3.13 -1.92 -0.93
C VAL A 81 -2.11 -1.06 -1.65
N GLU A 82 -2.25 0.26 -1.52
CA GLU A 82 -1.24 1.21 -1.94
C GLU A 82 -0.64 1.91 -0.73
N VAL A 83 0.67 2.12 -0.71
CA VAL A 83 1.34 2.82 0.39
C VAL A 83 2.45 3.73 -0.13
N GLY A 84 2.70 4.85 0.54
CA GLY A 84 3.88 5.68 0.26
C GLY A 84 5.17 4.85 0.32
N SER A 85 5.96 4.90 -0.74
CA SER A 85 7.14 4.03 -0.88
C SER A 85 8.32 4.50 -0.02
N LYS A 86 9.11 3.54 0.47
CA LYS A 86 10.46 3.77 1.00
C LYS A 86 11.55 3.61 -0.05
N ASP A 87 11.17 3.22 -1.24
CA ASP A 87 12.07 3.05 -2.36
C ASP A 87 12.52 4.41 -2.91
N ALA A 88 13.81 4.56 -3.17
CA ALA A 88 14.38 5.81 -3.64
C ALA A 88 13.99 6.20 -5.08
N PHE A 89 13.32 5.32 -5.84
CA PHE A 89 13.03 5.50 -7.26
C PHE A 89 11.53 5.45 -7.62
N ARG A 90 10.66 5.35 -6.61
CA ARG A 90 9.20 5.47 -6.79
C ARG A 90 8.56 6.11 -5.57
N SER A 91 7.42 6.74 -5.78
CA SER A 91 6.67 7.44 -4.74
C SER A 91 5.67 6.55 -4.00
N MET A 92 5.22 5.45 -4.62
CA MET A 92 4.18 4.57 -4.10
C MET A 92 4.47 3.10 -4.41
N ASP A 93 4.15 2.22 -3.47
CA ASP A 93 4.13 0.78 -3.64
C ASP A 93 2.68 0.32 -3.77
N SER A 94 2.38 -0.48 -4.80
CA SER A 94 1.10 -1.15 -4.95
C SER A 94 1.26 -2.65 -4.71
N PHE A 95 0.35 -3.22 -3.93
CA PHE A 95 0.32 -4.63 -3.58
C PHE A 95 -1.04 -5.21 -3.93
N THR A 96 -1.05 -6.30 -4.70
CA THR A 96 -2.27 -6.96 -5.17
C THR A 96 -2.17 -8.46 -4.93
N ALA A 97 -3.30 -9.09 -4.57
CA ALA A 97 -3.35 -10.55 -4.46
C ALA A 97 -3.20 -11.22 -5.82
N ARG A 98 -2.44 -12.31 -5.90
CA ARG A 98 -2.30 -13.10 -7.15
C ARG A 98 -3.49 -14.02 -7.42
N GLU A 99 -4.14 -14.48 -6.37
CA GLU A 99 -5.31 -15.33 -6.41
C GLU A 99 -6.45 -14.59 -5.70
N PRO A 100 -7.71 -14.74 -6.15
CA PRO A 100 -8.82 -14.09 -5.47
C PRO A 100 -9.03 -14.72 -4.09
N VAL A 101 -9.45 -13.89 -3.14
CA VAL A 101 -9.86 -14.31 -1.80
C VAL A 101 -11.39 -14.24 -1.69
N PRO A 102 -12.01 -15.10 -0.85
CA PRO A 102 -13.42 -14.96 -0.53
C PRO A 102 -13.73 -13.59 0.06
N PHE A 103 -14.81 -12.95 -0.38
CA PHE A 103 -15.22 -11.63 0.09
C PHE A 103 -15.39 -11.55 1.61
N ASP A 104 -15.90 -12.61 2.23
CA ASP A 104 -16.04 -12.69 3.69
C ASP A 104 -14.68 -12.61 4.41
N GLU A 105 -13.63 -13.24 3.87
CA GLU A 105 -12.26 -13.20 4.42
C GLU A 105 -11.61 -11.82 4.23
N PHE A 106 -11.84 -11.20 3.06
CA PHE A 106 -11.47 -9.82 2.81
C PHE A 106 -12.12 -8.89 3.85
N MET A 107 -13.43 -9.01 4.06
CA MET A 107 -14.18 -8.17 4.98
C MET A 107 -13.86 -8.42 6.45
N GLU A 108 -13.46 -9.63 6.84
CA GLU A 108 -12.94 -9.92 8.18
C GLU A 108 -11.66 -9.12 8.44
N SER A 109 -10.66 -9.27 7.57
CA SER A 109 -9.39 -8.54 7.66
C SER A 109 -9.60 -7.03 7.56
N TRP A 110 -10.46 -6.56 6.64
CA TRP A 110 -10.79 -5.14 6.52
C TRP A 110 -11.29 -4.57 7.85
N ARG A 111 -12.22 -5.26 8.53
CA ARG A 111 -12.79 -4.78 9.80
C ARG A 111 -11.75 -4.70 10.91
N ASP A 112 -10.80 -5.63 10.91
CA ASP A 112 -9.70 -5.67 11.88
C ASP A 112 -8.74 -4.48 11.72
N TYR A 113 -8.42 -4.09 10.48
CA TYR A 113 -7.50 -2.98 10.19
C TYR A 113 -8.18 -1.65 9.85
N ARG A 114 -9.52 -1.60 9.79
CA ARG A 114 -10.29 -0.44 9.28
C ARG A 114 -9.86 0.89 9.92
N GLN A 115 -9.51 0.86 11.21
CA GLN A 115 -9.14 2.08 11.93
C GLN A 115 -7.90 2.71 11.33
N VAL A 116 -6.86 1.91 11.05
CA VAL A 116 -5.62 2.41 10.44
C VAL A 116 -5.84 2.73 8.97
N LEU A 117 -6.54 1.85 8.23
CA LEU A 117 -6.82 2.06 6.80
C LEU A 117 -7.59 3.37 6.55
N LEU A 118 -8.53 3.73 7.42
CA LEU A 118 -9.29 4.97 7.31
C LEU A 118 -8.48 6.18 7.82
N GLU A 119 -7.76 6.05 8.92
CA GLU A 119 -7.16 7.20 9.61
C GLU A 119 -5.76 7.57 9.11
N ASP A 120 -4.99 6.64 8.55
CA ASP A 120 -3.61 6.89 8.14
C ASP A 120 -3.53 7.65 6.81
N GLY A 121 -2.64 8.63 6.71
CA GLY A 121 -2.55 9.52 5.53
C GLY A 121 -1.67 8.99 4.39
N SER A 122 -1.11 7.80 4.50
CA SER A 122 -0.14 7.22 3.56
C SER A 122 -0.54 5.88 2.97
N ILE A 123 -1.62 5.26 3.46
CA ILE A 123 -2.16 3.99 2.96
C ILE A 123 -3.50 4.19 2.24
N GLY A 124 -3.65 3.55 1.09
CA GLY A 124 -4.90 3.29 0.40
C GLY A 124 -5.18 1.80 0.37
N ALA A 125 -6.45 1.41 0.34
CA ALA A 125 -6.83 -0.01 0.30
C ALA A 125 -8.22 -0.22 -0.29
N GLY A 126 -8.40 -1.38 -0.91
CA GLY A 126 -9.65 -1.74 -1.55
C GLY A 126 -9.63 -3.15 -2.09
N ALA A 127 -10.52 -3.41 -3.04
CA ALA A 127 -10.59 -4.69 -3.72
C ALA A 127 -11.14 -4.54 -5.14
N GLN A 128 -10.65 -5.41 -6.03
CA GLN A 128 -11.08 -5.57 -7.40
C GLN A 128 -11.75 -6.94 -7.60
N SER A 129 -12.60 -7.07 -8.61
CA SER A 129 -13.06 -8.36 -9.14
C SER A 129 -12.93 -8.39 -10.66
N ASP A 130 -12.81 -9.59 -11.24
CA ASP A 130 -12.71 -9.76 -12.70
C ASP A 130 -14.07 -9.96 -13.39
N GLU A 131 -15.03 -10.59 -12.72
CA GLU A 131 -16.35 -10.92 -13.28
C GLU A 131 -17.51 -10.58 -12.31
N PRO A 132 -18.22 -9.44 -12.52
CA PRO A 132 -17.89 -8.37 -13.46
C PRO A 132 -16.58 -7.69 -13.07
N TRP A 133 -15.91 -7.08 -14.05
CA TRP A 133 -14.78 -6.21 -13.74
C TRP A 133 -15.30 -5.05 -12.91
N MET A 134 -14.81 -4.91 -11.67
CA MET A 134 -15.22 -3.86 -10.74
C MET A 134 -14.08 -3.59 -9.75
N GLU A 135 -13.94 -2.35 -9.31
CA GLU A 135 -13.02 -1.98 -8.23
C GLU A 135 -13.71 -1.02 -7.28
N VAL A 136 -13.46 -1.20 -5.98
CA VAL A 136 -13.80 -0.23 -4.93
C VAL A 136 -12.54 0.02 -4.11
N PHE A 137 -12.06 1.25 -4.12
CA PHE A 137 -10.77 1.61 -3.54
C PHE A 137 -10.85 2.89 -2.71
N LEU A 138 -10.27 2.87 -1.52
CA LEU A 138 -10.08 4.05 -0.68
C LEU A 138 -8.66 4.58 -0.88
N ASP A 139 -8.51 5.78 -1.43
CA ASP A 139 -7.20 6.38 -1.66
C ASP A 139 -6.54 6.90 -0.36
N SER A 140 -5.29 7.37 -0.45
CA SER A 140 -4.55 7.94 0.69
C SER A 140 -5.15 9.26 1.22
N TRP A 141 -5.98 9.95 0.42
CA TRP A 141 -6.73 11.16 0.78
C TRP A 141 -8.11 10.85 1.37
N LYS A 142 -8.47 9.58 1.41
CA LYS A 142 -9.76 9.03 1.84
C LYS A 142 -10.93 9.40 0.92
N GLY A 143 -10.63 9.69 -0.35
CA GLY A 143 -11.58 9.61 -1.44
C GLY A 143 -11.87 8.15 -1.78
N ILE A 144 -13.10 7.87 -2.21
CA ILE A 144 -13.52 6.53 -2.60
C ILE A 144 -13.64 6.49 -4.12
N GLU A 145 -12.80 5.69 -4.74
CA GLU A 145 -12.86 5.36 -6.15
C GLU A 145 -13.70 4.10 -6.35
N VAL A 146 -14.59 4.15 -7.34
CA VAL A 146 -15.40 3.01 -7.76
C VAL A 146 -15.35 2.92 -9.26
N GLN A 147 -14.78 1.85 -9.79
CA GLN A 147 -14.78 1.58 -11.21
C GLN A 147 -15.72 0.42 -11.52
N VAL A 148 -16.68 0.63 -12.43
CA VAL A 148 -17.71 -0.37 -12.75
C VAL A 148 -18.08 -0.37 -14.24
N PRO A 149 -18.66 -1.45 -14.78
CA PRO A 149 -19.22 -1.45 -16.12
C PRO A 149 -20.43 -0.50 -16.19
N PRO A 150 -20.74 0.09 -17.36
CA PRO A 150 -21.84 1.04 -17.52
C PRO A 150 -23.21 0.54 -17.04
N GLY A 151 -23.43 -0.77 -17.04
CA GLY A 151 -24.67 -1.40 -16.54
C GLY A 151 -24.90 -1.27 -15.03
N MET A 152 -23.87 -1.00 -14.24
CA MET A 152 -23.94 -0.86 -12.78
C MET A 152 -24.03 0.60 -12.30
N ARG A 153 -24.08 1.55 -13.23
CA ARG A 153 -24.15 3.00 -12.94
C ARG A 153 -25.23 3.34 -11.91
N GLU A 154 -26.46 2.87 -12.15
CA GLU A 154 -27.62 3.20 -11.31
C GLU A 154 -27.49 2.63 -9.88
N ASP A 155 -26.75 1.53 -9.71
CA ASP A 155 -26.52 0.92 -8.39
C ASP A 155 -25.55 1.75 -7.56
N VAL A 156 -24.45 2.20 -8.17
CA VAL A 156 -23.47 3.10 -7.52
C VAL A 156 -24.10 4.45 -7.19
N GLU A 157 -24.79 5.10 -8.15
CA GLU A 157 -25.47 6.38 -7.93
C GLU A 157 -26.52 6.29 -6.82
N ARG A 158 -27.22 5.15 -6.72
CA ARG A 158 -28.20 4.91 -5.65
C ARG A 158 -27.56 4.79 -4.27
N ILE A 159 -26.36 4.22 -4.15
CA ILE A 159 -25.60 4.22 -2.88
C ILE A 159 -25.17 5.65 -2.55
N LEU A 160 -24.52 6.34 -3.49
CA LEU A 160 -24.02 7.72 -3.31
C LEU A 160 -25.15 8.69 -2.90
N ALA A 161 -26.30 8.62 -3.56
CA ALA A 161 -27.46 9.46 -3.24
C ALA A 161 -28.03 9.20 -1.84
N ARG A 162 -27.99 7.96 -1.32
CA ARG A 162 -28.41 7.65 0.05
C ARG A 162 -27.49 8.28 1.10
N HIS A 163 -26.22 8.50 0.74
CA HIS A 163 -25.24 9.24 1.54
C HIS A 163 -25.29 10.76 1.33
N GLY A 164 -26.26 11.23 0.53
CA GLY A 164 -26.48 12.64 0.23
C GLY A 164 -25.41 13.25 -0.69
N LEU A 165 -24.74 12.41 -1.48
CA LEU A 165 -23.78 12.85 -2.48
C LEU A 165 -24.48 13.03 -3.83
N GLU A 166 -24.20 14.15 -4.48
CA GLU A 166 -24.66 14.48 -5.83
C GLU A 166 -23.45 14.58 -6.76
N GLU A 167 -23.69 14.45 -8.07
CA GLU A 167 -22.65 14.67 -9.07
C GLU A 167 -22.21 16.15 -9.04
N VAL A 168 -20.91 16.38 -8.99
CA VAL A 168 -20.30 17.71 -8.96
C VAL A 168 -19.27 17.83 -10.08
N ASP A 169 -18.99 19.06 -10.52
CA ASP A 169 -18.01 19.30 -11.59
C ASP A 169 -16.60 18.82 -11.19
N ARG A 170 -16.25 18.96 -9.90
CA ARG A 170 -14.99 18.52 -9.30
C ARG A 170 -15.12 18.36 -7.79
N THR A 171 -14.39 17.42 -7.21
CA THR A 171 -14.33 17.19 -5.75
C THR A 171 -13.18 17.98 -5.12
N TRP A 172 -11.94 17.71 -5.53
CA TRP A 172 -10.76 18.49 -5.19
C TRP A 172 -10.46 19.56 -6.26
N PRO A 173 -9.85 20.69 -5.91
CA PRO A 173 -9.42 21.66 -6.92
C PRO A 173 -8.25 21.12 -7.76
N ASP A 174 -8.32 21.36 -9.07
CA ASP A 174 -7.40 20.77 -10.06
C ASP A 174 -5.92 21.20 -9.86
N ASP A 175 -5.70 22.36 -9.24
CA ASP A 175 -4.38 22.92 -9.00
C ASP A 175 -3.65 22.31 -7.79
N VAL A 176 -4.31 21.40 -7.07
CA VAL A 176 -3.80 20.84 -5.81
C VAL A 176 -2.69 19.83 -6.08
N ASP A 177 -2.83 18.99 -7.10
CA ASP A 177 -1.82 18.01 -7.51
C ASP A 177 -0.66 18.66 -8.30
N GLU A 178 -0.89 19.84 -8.89
CA GLU A 178 0.13 20.58 -9.64
C GLU A 178 1.11 21.35 -8.74
N ARG A 179 0.91 21.33 -7.41
CA ARG A 179 1.71 22.15 -6.48
C ARG A 179 3.10 21.54 -6.26
N PRO A 180 4.15 22.39 -6.16
CA PRO A 180 5.49 21.90 -5.84
C PRO A 180 5.61 21.31 -4.43
N GLU A 181 4.81 21.84 -3.49
CA GLU A 181 4.77 21.40 -2.11
C GLU A 181 3.41 20.71 -1.86
N PRO A 182 3.40 19.54 -1.21
CA PRO A 182 2.16 18.85 -0.89
C PRO A 182 1.24 19.75 -0.04
N PRO A 183 -0.07 19.80 -0.34
CA PRO A 183 -1.03 20.61 0.39
C PRO A 183 -1.38 20.03 1.78
N LEU A 184 -0.87 18.83 2.07
CA LEU A 184 -1.11 18.01 3.24
C LEU A 184 0.23 17.46 3.76
N ASN A 185 0.35 17.36 5.08
CA ASN A 185 1.39 16.55 5.72
C ASN A 185 0.78 15.25 6.25
N VAL A 186 1.51 14.15 6.06
CA VAL A 186 1.20 12.87 6.71
C VAL A 186 1.74 12.88 8.14
N ARG A 187 0.92 12.41 9.08
CA ARG A 187 1.25 12.33 10.50
C ARG A 187 1.26 10.88 10.96
N GLU A 188 2.23 10.55 11.81
CA GLU A 188 2.25 9.29 12.54
C GLU A 188 1.04 9.18 13.48
N ILE A 189 0.16 8.20 13.22
CA ILE A 189 -1.06 7.96 13.99
C ILE A 189 -0.94 6.81 14.99
N LEU A 190 0.08 5.96 14.89
CA LEU A 190 0.26 4.80 15.75
C LEU A 190 1.05 5.17 17.01
N VAL A 191 0.70 4.52 18.13
CA VAL A 191 1.50 4.61 19.35
C VAL A 191 2.73 3.72 19.18
N LEU A 192 3.92 4.33 19.15
CA LEU A 192 5.22 3.65 18.95
C LEU A 192 6.09 3.75 20.22
N GLU A 193 5.56 3.30 21.37
CA GLU A 193 6.26 3.45 22.66
C GLU A 193 7.36 2.40 22.89
N ASN A 194 7.28 1.25 22.21
CA ASN A 194 8.24 0.15 22.32
C ASN A 194 8.21 -0.76 21.07
N GLU A 195 9.11 -1.74 21.01
CA GLU A 195 9.27 -2.67 19.88
C GLU A 195 8.11 -3.67 19.71
N GLU A 196 7.20 -3.80 20.69
CA GLU A 196 6.01 -4.64 20.57
C GLU A 196 4.87 -3.90 19.84
N CYS A 197 4.89 -2.57 19.84
CA CYS A 197 3.93 -1.75 19.14
C CYS A 197 4.15 -1.86 17.62
N PRO A 198 3.16 -2.33 16.84
CA PRO A 198 3.29 -2.38 15.40
C PRO A 198 3.30 -0.96 14.82
N ASP A 199 4.26 -0.69 13.94
CA ASP A 199 4.24 0.46 13.03
C ASP A 199 3.43 0.15 11.77
N LEU A 200 3.41 1.09 10.83
CA LEU A 200 2.66 0.92 9.58
C LEU A 200 3.22 -0.24 8.73
N ASP A 201 4.53 -0.47 8.75
CA ASP A 201 5.16 -1.56 8.00
C ASP A 201 4.77 -2.93 8.55
N GLU A 202 4.71 -3.08 9.88
CA GLU A 202 4.23 -4.30 10.53
C GLU A 202 2.74 -4.53 10.24
N ILE A 203 1.91 -3.48 10.19
CA ILE A 203 0.50 -3.58 9.78
C ILE A 203 0.39 -4.00 8.32
N LEU A 204 1.17 -3.36 7.43
CA LEU A 204 1.21 -3.69 6.01
C LEU A 204 1.69 -5.14 5.80
N PHE A 205 2.69 -5.58 6.55
CA PHE A 205 3.17 -6.96 6.52
C PHE A 205 2.05 -7.94 6.89
N GLN A 206 1.32 -7.69 7.98
CA GLN A 206 0.20 -8.55 8.38
C GLN A 206 -0.97 -8.51 7.38
N LEU A 207 -1.27 -7.37 6.77
CA LEU A 207 -2.25 -7.25 5.69
C LEU A 207 -1.83 -8.06 4.46
N ARG A 208 -0.56 -7.96 4.06
CA ARG A 208 -0.01 -8.73 2.94
C ARG A 208 -0.09 -10.23 3.20
N GLU A 209 0.18 -10.67 4.42
CA GLU A 209 0.00 -12.08 4.80
C GLU A 209 -1.48 -12.52 4.78
N SER A 210 -2.37 -11.69 5.32
CA SER A 210 -3.80 -12.01 5.44
C SER A 210 -4.49 -12.09 4.07
N TRP A 211 -4.11 -11.21 3.14
CA TRP A 211 -4.70 -11.11 1.80
C TRP A 211 -3.87 -11.79 0.70
N GLY A 212 -2.72 -12.38 1.04
CA GLY A 212 -1.83 -13.00 0.05
C GLY A 212 -1.29 -12.00 -0.98
N LEU A 213 -1.01 -10.77 -0.53
CA LEU A 213 -0.59 -9.69 -1.42
C LEU A 213 0.89 -9.83 -1.82
N GLU A 214 1.15 -9.54 -3.08
CA GLU A 214 2.48 -9.38 -3.62
C GLU A 214 2.62 -7.99 -4.24
N ILE A 215 3.86 -7.51 -4.31
CA ILE A 215 4.12 -6.22 -4.95
C ILE A 215 3.81 -6.30 -6.44
N ASP A 216 3.08 -5.31 -6.96
CA ASP A 216 2.73 -5.19 -8.37
C ASP A 216 3.89 -4.57 -9.17
N GLU A 217 4.97 -5.33 -9.32
CA GLU A 217 6.16 -4.98 -10.10
C GLU A 217 6.66 -6.19 -10.88
N ASP A 218 7.12 -5.99 -12.11
CA ASP A 218 7.81 -7.06 -12.87
C ASP A 218 9.15 -7.39 -12.18
N PRO A 219 9.32 -8.60 -11.62
CA PRO A 219 10.51 -8.95 -10.85
C PRO A 219 11.78 -9.04 -11.71
N GLU A 220 11.68 -9.08 -13.04
CA GLU A 220 12.82 -9.17 -13.95
C GLU A 220 13.22 -7.81 -14.54
N GLU A 221 12.37 -6.79 -14.42
CA GLU A 221 12.73 -5.42 -14.78
C GLU A 221 13.19 -4.62 -13.55
N ASN A 222 13.89 -3.51 -13.81
CA ASN A 222 14.29 -2.56 -12.75
C ASN A 222 14.18 -1.15 -13.31
N LEU A 223 12.96 -0.64 -13.19
CA LEU A 223 12.54 0.65 -13.71
C LEU A 223 12.29 1.61 -12.55
N ASP A 224 12.43 2.91 -12.79
CA ASP A 224 11.83 3.91 -11.90
C ASP A 224 10.34 4.12 -12.23
N GLU A 225 9.67 4.95 -11.44
CA GLU A 225 8.25 5.31 -11.64
C GLU A 225 7.94 5.90 -13.04
N SER A 226 8.95 6.40 -13.76
CA SER A 226 8.81 6.91 -15.14
C SER A 226 9.11 5.86 -16.22
N GLY A 227 9.32 4.60 -15.84
CA GLY A 227 9.65 3.50 -16.74
C GLY A 227 11.10 3.51 -17.25
N ARG A 228 12.01 4.29 -16.65
CA ARG A 228 13.42 4.34 -17.07
C ARG A 228 14.21 3.24 -16.39
N ARG A 229 15.01 2.52 -17.18
CA ARG A 229 15.90 1.45 -16.67
C ARG A 229 16.97 2.01 -15.73
N LEU A 230 16.95 1.54 -14.48
CA LEU A 230 17.90 1.91 -13.44
C LEU A 230 19.22 1.13 -13.54
N GLY A 231 19.16 -0.07 -14.12
CA GLY A 231 20.31 -0.98 -14.16
C GLY A 231 20.52 -1.65 -12.80
N ARG A 232 21.74 -1.62 -12.27
CA ARG A 232 22.03 -2.18 -10.94
C ARG A 232 21.92 -1.11 -9.87
N THR A 233 21.07 -1.34 -8.89
CA THR A 233 20.81 -0.46 -7.74
C THR A 233 21.30 -1.11 -6.45
N LEU A 234 21.42 -0.31 -5.39
CA LEU A 234 21.60 -0.82 -4.04
C LEU A 234 20.24 -1.16 -3.45
N TRP A 235 20.16 -2.32 -2.81
CA TRP A 235 18.96 -2.87 -2.18
C TRP A 235 19.21 -3.06 -0.69
N HIS A 236 18.23 -2.68 0.11
CA HIS A 236 18.11 -3.07 1.51
C HIS A 236 17.00 -4.11 1.62
N VAL A 237 17.31 -5.22 2.26
CA VAL A 237 16.42 -6.39 2.31
C VAL A 237 16.21 -6.82 3.74
N VAL A 238 14.94 -7.02 4.10
CA VAL A 238 14.53 -7.63 5.36
C VAL A 238 13.59 -8.79 5.05
N ALA A 239 13.99 -10.01 5.43
CA ALA A 239 13.20 -11.22 5.25
C ALA A 239 12.93 -11.90 6.59
N VAL A 240 11.71 -12.42 6.77
CA VAL A 240 11.36 -13.21 7.95
C VAL A 240 11.85 -14.63 7.75
N VAL A 241 12.58 -15.15 8.75
CA VAL A 241 13.11 -16.51 8.77
C VAL A 241 12.69 -17.23 10.03
N GLU A 242 12.54 -18.53 9.93
CA GLU A 242 12.18 -19.40 11.06
C GLU A 242 13.32 -20.35 11.41
N SER A 243 13.35 -20.80 12.66
CA SER A 243 14.27 -21.82 13.14
C SER A 243 14.15 -23.08 12.30
N ALA A 244 15.28 -23.64 11.88
CA ALA A 244 15.32 -24.98 11.29
C ALA A 244 15.06 -26.10 12.33
N ASP A 245 15.13 -25.78 13.63
CA ASP A 245 14.78 -26.70 14.71
C ASP A 245 13.27 -26.62 15.02
N GLU A 246 12.52 -27.60 14.51
CA GLU A 246 11.07 -27.72 14.73
C GLU A 246 10.71 -27.91 16.22
N ASP A 247 11.62 -28.44 17.04
CA ASP A 247 11.37 -28.64 18.48
C ASP A 247 11.51 -27.32 19.28
N HIS A 248 12.21 -26.32 18.71
CA HIS A 248 12.42 -25.01 19.31
C HIS A 248 12.14 -23.91 18.28
N PRO A 249 10.86 -23.68 17.92
CA PRO A 249 10.50 -22.66 16.95
C PRO A 249 10.89 -21.28 17.49
N ARG A 250 11.62 -20.53 16.66
CA ARG A 250 11.96 -19.11 16.87
C ARG A 250 11.91 -18.41 15.52
N ALA A 251 11.49 -17.15 15.52
CA ALA A 251 11.55 -16.29 14.34
C ALA A 251 12.84 -15.46 14.38
N GLY A 252 13.21 -14.91 13.22
CA GLY A 252 14.31 -13.98 13.07
C GLY A 252 14.16 -13.17 11.78
N TYR A 253 15.02 -12.16 11.66
CA TYR A 253 15.08 -11.29 10.50
C TYR A 253 16.43 -11.47 9.81
N ALA A 254 16.41 -11.89 8.55
CA ALA A 254 17.56 -11.84 7.67
C ALA A 254 17.66 -10.43 7.08
N LEU A 255 18.72 -9.71 7.45
CA LEU A 255 19.02 -8.36 6.99
C LEU A 255 20.16 -8.44 5.97
N ALA A 256 19.97 -7.81 4.82
CA ALA A 256 21.00 -7.80 3.79
C ALA A 256 21.09 -6.46 3.06
N TRP A 257 22.32 -6.15 2.65
CA TRP A 257 22.60 -5.08 1.69
C TRP A 257 23.19 -5.70 0.44
N ALA A 258 22.56 -5.51 -0.71
CA ALA A 258 22.98 -6.14 -1.96
C ALA A 258 22.93 -5.15 -3.12
N THR A 259 23.80 -5.35 -4.12
CA THR A 259 23.63 -4.74 -5.44
C THR A 259 23.07 -5.79 -6.38
N ALA A 260 21.96 -5.47 -7.04
CA ALA A 260 21.30 -6.35 -8.00
C ALA A 260 20.64 -5.54 -9.12
N SER A 261 20.37 -6.19 -10.26
CA SER A 261 19.77 -5.60 -11.45
C SER A 261 18.25 -5.70 -11.52
N SER A 262 17.61 -6.43 -10.61
CA SER A 262 16.14 -6.53 -10.49
C SER A 262 15.74 -7.08 -9.12
N LEU A 263 14.45 -6.95 -8.79
CA LEU A 263 13.84 -7.52 -7.59
C LEU A 263 14.04 -9.04 -7.52
N GLY A 264 13.75 -9.74 -8.62
CA GLY A 264 13.91 -11.18 -8.72
C GLY A 264 15.37 -11.64 -8.58
N GLU A 265 16.34 -10.86 -9.07
CA GLU A 265 17.76 -11.18 -8.85
C GLU A 265 18.13 -11.06 -7.36
N VAL A 266 17.73 -9.98 -6.67
CA VAL A 266 18.03 -9.82 -5.24
C VAL A 266 17.35 -10.90 -4.41
N GLN A 267 16.08 -11.22 -4.68
CA GLN A 267 15.35 -12.29 -3.98
C GLN A 267 16.11 -13.62 -4.09
N ARG A 268 16.44 -14.06 -5.32
CA ARG A 268 17.20 -15.31 -5.55
C ARG A 268 18.55 -15.31 -4.83
N MET A 269 19.26 -14.18 -4.82
CA MET A 269 20.55 -14.05 -4.15
C MET A 269 20.42 -14.22 -2.63
N ILE A 270 19.42 -13.57 -2.02
CA ILE A 270 19.18 -13.62 -0.57
C ILE A 270 18.64 -14.99 -0.16
N GLU A 271 17.70 -15.57 -0.90
CA GLU A 271 17.20 -16.94 -0.69
C GLU A 271 18.34 -17.95 -0.69
N SER A 272 19.16 -17.94 -1.75
CA SER A 272 20.34 -18.81 -1.86
C SER A 272 21.31 -18.61 -0.68
N ARG A 273 21.40 -17.38 -0.14
CA ARG A 273 22.27 -17.08 1.01
C ARG A 273 21.71 -17.61 2.33
N ILE A 274 20.38 -17.58 2.50
CA ILE A 274 19.67 -18.14 3.66
C ILE A 274 19.70 -19.66 3.63
N GLU A 275 19.52 -20.30 2.48
CA GLU A 275 19.58 -21.77 2.33
C GLU A 275 20.93 -22.38 2.75
N LEU A 276 22.01 -21.59 2.69
CA LEU A 276 23.33 -21.98 3.18
C LEU A 276 23.46 -21.93 4.72
N GLN A 277 22.42 -21.52 5.44
CA GLN A 277 22.39 -21.47 6.90
C GLN A 277 21.73 -22.75 7.45
N ASP A 278 22.43 -23.45 8.33
CA ASP A 278 21.90 -24.68 8.93
C ASP A 278 20.76 -24.39 9.92
N GLU A 279 20.81 -23.24 10.60
CA GLU A 279 19.91 -22.87 11.70
C GLU A 279 18.59 -22.22 11.28
N TRP A 280 18.47 -21.79 10.02
CA TRP A 280 17.37 -20.94 9.58
C TRP A 280 16.71 -21.46 8.30
N ARG A 281 15.41 -21.22 8.17
CA ARG A 281 14.60 -21.54 6.99
C ARG A 281 13.86 -20.29 6.55
N PHE A 282 13.68 -20.17 5.23
CA PHE A 282 12.95 -19.08 4.62
C PHE A 282 11.69 -19.64 3.95
N HIS A 283 10.54 -19.00 4.22
CA HIS A 283 9.23 -19.45 3.76
C HIS A 283 8.59 -18.47 2.76
N GLY A 284 9.38 -17.61 2.11
CA GLY A 284 8.87 -16.64 1.13
C GLY A 284 8.35 -15.33 1.74
N GLN A 285 8.48 -15.13 3.06
CA GLN A 285 7.97 -13.97 3.76
C GLN A 285 8.97 -12.79 3.73
N TRP A 286 8.81 -11.92 2.75
CA TRP A 286 9.59 -10.69 2.63
C TRP A 286 8.94 -9.56 3.43
N TYR A 287 9.65 -9.07 4.45
CA TYR A 287 9.21 -7.91 5.24
C TYR A 287 9.38 -6.64 4.42
N SER A 288 10.60 -6.36 3.92
CA SER A 288 10.86 -5.24 3.00
C SER A 288 11.95 -5.57 1.96
N LEU A 289 11.82 -4.96 0.78
CA LEU A 289 12.71 -5.13 -0.38
C LEU A 289 12.82 -3.79 -1.11
N ASP A 290 13.66 -2.90 -0.59
CA ASP A 290 13.66 -1.50 -1.00
C ASP A 290 14.94 -1.16 -1.79
N ARG A 291 14.80 -0.48 -2.94
CA ARG A 291 15.96 0.19 -3.55
C ARG A 291 16.24 1.44 -2.74
N VAL A 292 17.50 1.61 -2.37
CA VAL A 292 17.94 2.68 -1.48
C VAL A 292 18.88 3.62 -2.21
N ALA A 293 18.77 4.91 -1.88
CA ALA A 293 19.66 5.90 -2.44
C ALA A 293 21.09 5.58 -1.98
N PHE A 294 22.06 5.75 -2.88
CA PHE A 294 23.39 5.23 -2.61
C PHE A 294 24.06 5.91 -1.40
N ASP A 295 23.73 7.18 -1.16
CA ASP A 295 24.13 7.99 -0.01
C ASP A 295 23.50 7.58 1.32
N GLU A 296 22.43 6.79 1.32
CA GLU A 296 21.78 6.25 2.53
C GLU A 296 22.40 4.92 3.00
N ARG A 297 23.42 4.42 2.29
CA ARG A 297 24.14 3.20 2.68
C ARG A 297 24.79 3.34 4.06
N PRO A 298 24.85 2.26 4.87
CA PRO A 298 25.44 2.30 6.20
C PRO A 298 26.94 2.62 6.15
N ASP A 299 27.49 3.16 7.23
CA ASP A 299 28.91 3.55 7.33
C ASP A 299 29.89 2.41 6.97
N GLY A 300 29.51 1.17 7.31
CA GLY A 300 30.27 -0.03 6.96
C GLY A 300 30.43 -0.25 5.45
N LEU A 301 29.54 0.33 4.63
CA LEU A 301 29.54 0.29 3.18
C LEU A 301 29.98 1.61 2.54
N SER A 302 30.58 2.53 3.31
CA SER A 302 31.04 3.83 2.82
C SER A 302 32.01 3.74 1.63
N ALA A 303 32.84 2.70 1.57
CA ALA A 303 33.77 2.44 0.48
C ALA A 303 33.13 1.84 -0.79
N LEU A 304 31.86 1.41 -0.71
CA LEU A 304 31.14 0.92 -1.88
C LEU A 304 31.02 2.03 -2.92
N THR A 305 31.13 1.68 -4.20
CA THR A 305 30.95 2.63 -5.32
C THR A 305 29.58 2.50 -5.97
N PRO A 306 28.94 3.61 -6.42
CA PRO A 306 27.59 3.57 -6.97
C PRO A 306 27.43 2.72 -8.23
N ARG A 307 28.49 2.63 -9.06
CA ARG A 307 28.48 1.88 -10.32
C ARG A 307 29.19 0.56 -10.14
N ARG A 308 28.49 -0.53 -10.45
CA ARG A 308 28.96 -1.90 -10.25
C ARG A 308 28.71 -2.71 -11.51
N ALA A 309 29.71 -3.51 -11.90
CA ALA A 309 29.63 -4.36 -13.08
C ALA A 309 28.86 -5.67 -12.80
N HIS A 310 28.85 -6.11 -11.54
CA HIS A 310 28.28 -7.38 -11.10
C HIS A 310 27.40 -7.18 -9.86
N SER A 311 26.45 -8.10 -9.69
CA SER A 311 25.59 -8.19 -8.53
C SER A 311 26.34 -8.89 -7.38
N GLU A 312 26.16 -8.43 -6.14
CA GLU A 312 26.87 -8.95 -4.96
C GLU A 312 26.09 -8.64 -3.69
N ILE A 313 26.16 -9.53 -2.70
CA ILE A 313 25.72 -9.27 -1.33
C ILE A 313 26.91 -8.66 -0.57
N HIS A 314 26.75 -7.45 -0.07
CA HIS A 314 27.81 -6.71 0.63
C HIS A 314 27.80 -6.93 2.14
N ASP A 315 26.60 -7.05 2.70
CA ASP A 315 26.37 -7.37 4.10
C ASP A 315 25.19 -8.33 4.21
N PHE A 316 25.28 -9.26 5.17
CA PHE A 316 24.24 -10.24 5.44
C PHE A 316 24.35 -10.73 6.88
N ARG A 317 23.27 -10.62 7.64
CA ARG A 317 23.17 -11.13 9.01
C ARG A 317 21.76 -11.59 9.31
N ILE A 318 21.62 -12.49 10.27
CA ILE A 318 20.33 -12.93 10.78
C ILE A 318 20.27 -12.57 12.26
N GLU A 319 19.25 -11.82 12.64
CA GLU A 319 18.97 -11.40 14.02
C GLU A 319 17.74 -12.18 14.52
N PRO A 320 17.83 -12.93 15.64
CA PRO A 320 16.65 -13.52 16.26
C PRO A 320 15.66 -12.42 16.68
N ALA A 321 14.37 -12.66 16.45
CA ALA A 321 13.28 -11.74 16.80
C ALA A 321 12.98 -11.74 18.30
#